data_AF-A0A2M7KFI7-F1
#
_entry.id   AF-A0A2M7KFI7-F1
#
_cell.length_a   1.000
_cell.length_b   1.000
_cell.length_c   1.000
_cell.angle_alpha   90.00
_cell.angle_beta   90.00
_cell.angle_gamma   90.00
#
_symmetry.space_group_name_H-M   'P 1'
#
loop_
_entity.id
_entity.type
_entity.pdbx_description
1 polymer ?
#
loop_
_entity_poly.entity_id
_entity_poly.type
_entity_poly.pdbx_seq_one_letter_code
_entity_poly.pdbx_strand_id
1 'polypeptide(L)'
;MPQHALTEYHTLVDQFAAHWKEYGETKEVAGRTLAEFQTLAQAALAKIETWTTLQERLSVAAAERDQAVEELEGAMIAYRDGVRGAAGRHSPAAESLPKASKGGRRPRRSSHPAPVA
;
A
#
# COMPACT_ATOMS: atom_id res chain seq x y z
N MET A 1 6.91 -1.14 4.54
CA MET A 1 8.06 -1.78 5.22
C MET A 1 7.49 -2.78 6.21
N PRO A 2 8.04 -3.99 6.34
CA PRO A 2 7.43 -5.00 7.19
C PRO A 2 7.59 -4.59 8.66
N GLN A 3 6.56 -4.78 9.49
CA GLN A 3 6.57 -4.52 10.95
C GLN A 3 7.84 -5.02 11.66
N HIS A 4 8.47 -6.07 11.13
CA HIS A 4 9.78 -6.57 11.55
C HIS A 4 10.85 -5.47 11.69
N ALA A 5 10.93 -4.52 10.76
CA ALA A 5 11.91 -3.44 10.81
C ALA A 5 11.67 -2.50 12.01
N LEU A 6 10.42 -2.20 12.35
CA LEU A 6 10.10 -1.34 13.50
C LEU A 6 10.51 -2.01 14.82
N THR A 7 10.22 -3.30 14.97
CA THR A 7 10.60 -4.09 16.14
C THR A 7 12.12 -4.19 16.32
N GLU A 8 12.86 -4.33 15.22
CA GLU A 8 14.33 -4.31 15.22
C GLU A 8 14.86 -2.95 15.70
N TYR A 9 14.29 -1.84 15.22
CA TYR A 9 14.69 -0.50 15.68
C TYR A 9 14.36 -0.26 17.15
N HIS A 10 13.20 -0.69 17.65
CA HIS A 10 12.88 -0.65 19.09
C HIS A 10 13.93 -1.39 19.92
N THR A 11 14.24 -2.63 19.52
CA THR A 11 15.22 -3.47 20.21
C THR A 11 16.60 -2.81 20.25
N LEU A 12 17.04 -2.23 19.12
CA LEU A 12 18.32 -1.52 19.05
C LEU A 12 18.34 -0.29 19.95
N VAL A 13 17.30 0.55 19.92
CA VAL A 13 17.20 1.74 20.78
C VAL A 13 17.32 1.36 22.26
N ASP A 14 16.64 0.30 22.68
CA ASP A 14 16.69 -0.20 24.05
C ASP A 14 18.09 -0.72 24.42
N GLN A 15 18.76 -1.44 23.52
CA GLN A 15 20.14 -1.91 23.72
C GLN A 15 21.12 -0.75 23.87
N PHE A 16 21.01 0.30 23.02
CA PHE A 16 21.85 1.49 23.14
C PHE A 16 21.59 2.25 24.44
N ALA A 17 20.33 2.40 24.85
CA ALA A 17 19.98 3.04 26.12
C ALA A 17 20.48 2.23 27.33
N ALA A 18 20.39 0.90 27.29
CA ALA A 18 20.91 0.02 28.34
C ALA A 18 22.43 0.14 28.45
N HIS A 19 23.15 0.06 27.33
CA HIS A 19 24.60 0.24 27.29
C HIS A 19 25.03 1.62 27.80
N TRP A 20 24.27 2.68 27.48
CA TRP A 20 24.57 4.02 27.98
C TRP A 20 24.44 4.09 29.51
N LYS A 21 23.41 3.47 30.09
CA LYS A 21 23.25 3.39 31.56
C LYS A 21 24.43 2.67 32.21
N GLU A 22 24.92 1.59 31.61
CA GLU A 22 26.11 0.85 32.08
C GLU A 22 27.39 1.68 31.96
N TYR A 23 27.54 2.43 30.87
CA TYR A 23 28.69 3.31 30.62
C TYR A 23 28.73 4.51 31.58
N GLY A 24 27.55 5.01 31.97
CA GLY A 24 27.33 6.09 32.92
C GLY A 24 26.21 7.03 32.46
N GLU A 25 25.07 7.01 33.16
CA GLU A 25 23.86 7.78 32.82
C GLU A 25 24.08 9.31 32.76
N THR A 26 25.00 9.83 33.56
CA THR A 26 25.35 11.26 33.58
C THR A 26 26.41 11.64 32.55
N LYS A 27 27.00 10.68 31.84
CA LYS A 27 28.01 10.97 30.82
C LYS A 27 27.35 11.44 29.54
N GLU A 28 27.87 12.53 29.02
CA GLU A 28 27.59 12.92 27.65
C GLU A 28 28.36 12.04 26.68
N VAL A 29 27.66 11.54 25.67
CA VAL A 29 28.24 10.78 24.56
C VAL A 29 27.98 11.56 23.29
N ALA A 30 29.06 11.92 22.58
CA ALA A 30 28.99 12.76 21.38
C ALA A 30 28.22 14.09 21.57
N GLY A 31 28.35 14.70 22.76
CA GLY A 31 27.69 15.97 23.10
C GLY A 31 26.17 15.85 23.29
N ARG A 32 25.69 14.67 23.66
CA ARG A 32 24.28 14.42 24.02
C ARG A 32 24.18 13.70 25.33
N THR A 33 23.09 13.93 26.04
CA THR A 33 22.68 13.18 27.23
C THR A 33 21.84 11.95 26.85
N LEU A 34 21.70 11.00 27.78
CA LEU A 34 20.79 9.85 27.60
C LEU A 34 19.34 10.30 27.34
N ALA A 35 18.89 11.35 28.03
CA ALA A 35 17.54 11.88 27.87
C ALA A 35 17.30 12.44 26.45
N GLU A 36 18.28 13.16 25.90
CA GLU A 36 18.21 13.67 24.53
C GLU A 36 18.24 12.55 23.49
N PHE A 37 19.06 11.52 23.72
CA PHE A 37 19.07 10.33 22.87
C PHE A 37 17.71 9.63 22.87
N GLN A 38 17.14 9.36 24.05
CA GLN A 38 15.83 8.70 24.17
C GLN A 38 14.72 9.52 23.53
N THR A 39 14.74 10.84 23.71
CA THR A 39 13.76 11.76 23.08
C THR A 39 13.85 11.69 21.56
N LEU A 40 15.06 11.74 21.00
CA LEU A 40 15.28 11.64 19.56
C LEU A 40 14.89 10.27 19.00
N ALA A 41 15.23 9.20 19.71
CA ALA A 41 14.88 7.84 19.33
C ALA A 41 13.36 7.65 19.30
N GLN A 42 12.65 8.09 20.34
CA GLN A 42 11.18 8.05 20.40
C GLN A 42 10.54 8.86 19.27
N ALA A 43 11.05 10.08 19.01
CA ALA A 43 10.55 10.91 17.92
C ALA A 43 10.78 10.27 16.54
N ALA A 44 11.91 9.60 16.34
CA ALA A 44 12.20 8.88 15.10
C ALA A 44 11.29 7.67 14.93
N LEU A 45 11.13 6.84 15.97
CA LEU A 45 10.25 5.67 15.96
C LEU A 45 8.80 6.05 15.65
N ALA A 46 8.28 7.10 16.29
CA ALA A 46 6.92 7.61 16.02
C ALA A 46 6.73 8.06 14.56
N LYS A 47 7.75 8.66 13.94
CA LYS A 47 7.71 9.03 12.51
C LYS A 47 7.69 7.81 11.59
N ILE A 48 8.49 6.79 11.91
CA ILE A 48 8.54 5.53 11.13
C ILE A 48 7.20 4.80 11.24
N GLU A 49 6.61 4.74 12.43
CA GLU A 49 5.28 4.17 12.66
C GLU A 49 4.21 4.90 11.84
N THR A 50 4.17 6.23 11.95
CA THR A 50 3.23 7.07 11.18
C THR A 50 3.36 6.84 9.68
N TRP A 51 4.59 6.79 9.16
CA TRP A 51 4.85 6.53 7.75
C TRP A 51 4.37 5.13 7.32
N THR A 52 4.58 4.11 8.16
CA THR A 52 4.11 2.74 7.90
C THR A 52 2.59 2.69 7.82
N THR A 53 1.89 3.31 8.77
CA THR A 53 0.43 3.41 8.74
C THR A 53 -0.09 4.14 7.48
N LEU A 54 0.58 5.22 7.06
CA LEU A 54 0.21 5.92 5.83
C LEU A 54 0.42 5.05 4.59
N GLN A 55 1.48 4.23 4.57
CA GLN A 55 1.74 3.30 3.47
C GLN A 55 0.65 2.23 3.38
N GLU A 56 0.22 1.67 4.51
CA GLU A 56 -0.88 0.71 4.59
C GLU A 56 -2.19 1.33 4.09
N ARG A 57 -2.53 2.54 4.56
CA ARG A 57 -3.71 3.28 4.11
C ARG A 57 -3.69 3.57 2.62
N LEU A 58 -2.54 3.97 2.07
CA LEU A 58 -2.37 4.19 0.64
C LEU A 58 -2.58 2.89 -0.15
N SER A 59 -2.09 1.76 0.36
CA SER A 59 -2.29 0.46 -0.28
C SER A 59 -3.78 0.07 -0.32
N VAL A 60 -4.51 0.28 0.79
CA VAL A 60 -5.96 0.03 0.84
C VAL A 60 -6.70 0.95 -0.11
N ALA A 61 -6.43 2.26 -0.07
CA ALA A 61 -7.07 3.23 -0.95
C ALA A 61 -6.79 2.95 -2.45
N ALA A 62 -5.59 2.48 -2.78
CA ALA A 62 -5.27 2.06 -4.14
C ALA A 62 -6.08 0.83 -4.58
N ALA A 63 -6.25 -0.16 -3.69
CA ALA A 63 -7.07 -1.33 -3.96
C ALA A 63 -8.56 -0.96 -4.14
N GLU A 64 -9.09 -0.07 -3.29
CA GLU A 64 -10.46 0.44 -3.41
C GLU A 64 -10.68 1.20 -4.72
N ARG A 65 -9.72 2.07 -5.12
CA ARG A 65 -9.77 2.75 -6.42
C ARG A 65 -9.80 1.74 -7.57
N ASP A 66 -8.91 0.74 -7.54
CA ASP A 66 -8.83 -0.26 -8.60
C ASP A 66 -10.13 -1.08 -8.70
N GLN A 67 -10.73 -1.43 -7.57
CA GLN A 67 -12.04 -2.09 -7.52
C GLN A 67 -13.14 -1.19 -8.09
N ALA A 68 -13.20 0.08 -7.69
CA ALA A 68 -14.21 1.02 -8.20
C ALA A 68 -14.11 1.22 -9.72
N VAL A 69 -12.89 1.23 -10.27
CA VAL A 69 -12.66 1.28 -11.72
C VAL A 69 -13.17 0.00 -12.38
N GLU A 70 -12.87 -1.18 -11.83
CA GLU A 70 -13.33 -2.47 -12.35
C GLU A 70 -14.87 -2.57 -12.35
N GLU A 71 -15.52 -2.12 -11.27
CA GLU A 71 -16.98 -2.06 -11.15
C GLU A 71 -17.62 -1.10 -12.16
N LEU A 72 -17.02 0.09 -12.34
CA LEU A 72 -17.49 1.07 -13.32
C LEU A 72 -17.36 0.53 -14.75
N GLU A 73 -16.22 -0.06 -15.10
CA GLU A 73 -16.01 -0.69 -16.41
C GLU A 73 -17.01 -1.83 -16.65
N GLY A 74 -17.26 -2.66 -15.63
CA GLY A 74 -18.27 -3.71 -15.67
C GLY A 74 -19.68 -3.16 -15.95
N ALA A 75 -20.08 -2.10 -15.25
CA ALA A 75 -21.37 -1.43 -15.45
C ALA A 75 -21.52 -0.85 -16.87
N MET A 76 -20.46 -0.23 -17.40
CA MET A 76 -20.45 0.30 -18.77
C MET A 76 -20.58 -0.81 -19.82
N ILE A 77 -19.92 -1.95 -19.62
CA ILE A 77 -20.03 -3.12 -20.51
C ILE A 77 -21.45 -3.69 -20.44
N ALA A 78 -21.98 -3.90 -19.23
CA ALA A 78 -23.33 -4.43 -19.01
C ALA A 78 -24.40 -3.53 -19.63
N TYR A 79 -24.27 -2.21 -19.50
CA TYR A 79 -25.17 -1.26 -20.16
C TYR A 79 -25.13 -1.42 -21.69
N ARG A 80 -23.93 -1.50 -22.28
CA ARG A 80 -23.78 -1.64 -23.73
C ARG A 80 -24.42 -2.93 -24.24
N ASP A 81 -24.22 -4.02 -23.51
CA ASP A 81 -24.79 -5.32 -23.87
C ASP A 81 -26.32 -5.33 -23.67
N GLY A 82 -26.83 -4.65 -22.63
CA GLY A 82 -28.25 -4.41 -22.41
C GLY A 82 -28.92 -3.64 -23.55
N VAL A 83 -28.31 -2.54 -24.01
CA VAL A 83 -28.83 -1.78 -25.16
C VAL A 83 -28.85 -2.63 -26.44
N ARG A 84 -27.81 -3.41 -26.70
CA ARG A 84 -27.76 -4.33 -27.85
C ARG A 84 -28.79 -5.45 -27.76
N GLY A 85 -29.03 -5.99 -26.57
CA GLY A 85 -30.03 -7.03 -26.33
C GLY A 85 -31.46 -6.50 -26.47
N ALA A 86 -31.74 -5.29 -25.97
CA ALA A 86 -33.07 -4.70 -25.97
C ALA A 86 -33.46 -4.07 -27.32
N ALA A 87 -32.58 -3.31 -27.95
CA ALA A 87 -32.87 -2.59 -29.19
C ALA A 87 -32.46 -3.36 -30.45
N GLY A 88 -31.69 -4.44 -30.31
CA GLY A 88 -31.09 -5.17 -31.42
C GLY A 88 -29.70 -4.64 -31.79
N ARG A 89 -28.82 -5.57 -32.18
CA ARG A 89 -27.38 -5.32 -32.37
C ARG A 89 -27.04 -4.23 -33.39
N HIS A 90 -27.88 -4.07 -34.40
CA HIS A 90 -27.73 -3.13 -35.52
C HIS A 90 -28.71 -1.96 -35.44
N SER A 91 -29.30 -1.72 -34.26
CA SER A 91 -30.16 -0.56 -34.08
C SER A 91 -29.32 0.73 -34.05
N PRO A 92 -29.91 1.88 -34.46
CA PRO A 92 -29.25 3.17 -34.33
C PRO A 92 -28.73 3.44 -32.90
N ALA A 93 -29.50 3.01 -31.89
CA ALA A 93 -29.14 3.11 -30.48
C ALA A 93 -27.92 2.25 -30.10
N ALA A 94 -27.77 1.06 -30.69
CA ALA A 94 -26.62 0.19 -30.45
C ALA A 94 -25.36 0.63 -31.19
N GLU A 95 -25.51 1.22 -32.36
CA GLU A 95 -24.40 1.73 -33.18
C GLU A 95 -23.84 3.07 -32.64
N SER A 96 -24.68 3.87 -32.00
CA SER A 96 -24.27 5.12 -31.33
C SER A 96 -23.55 4.91 -29.99
N LEU A 97 -23.44 3.68 -29.49
CA LEU A 97 -22.81 3.41 -28.19
C LEU A 97 -21.31 3.75 -28.23
N PRO A 98 -20.78 4.46 -27.22
CA PRO A 98 -19.36 4.74 -27.14
C PRO A 98 -18.56 3.43 -27.04
N LYS A 99 -17.39 3.41 -27.70
CA LYS A 99 -16.47 2.27 -27.61
C LYS A 99 -15.86 2.29 -26.22
N ALA A 100 -16.12 1.25 -25.43
CA ALA A 100 -15.41 1.01 -24.18
C ALA A 100 -13.90 1.07 -24.44
N SER A 101 -13.17 1.81 -23.60
CA SER A 101 -11.72 1.94 -23.75
C SER A 101 -11.09 0.54 -23.74
N LYS A 102 -10.11 0.28 -24.60
CA LYS A 102 -9.34 -0.98 -24.59
C LYS A 102 -8.37 -1.07 -23.41
N GLY A 103 -8.36 -0.07 -22.51
CA GLY A 103 -7.26 0.27 -21.61
C GLY A 103 -7.28 -0.39 -20.24
N GLY A 104 -7.90 -1.57 -20.10
CA GLY A 104 -8.05 -2.21 -18.79
C GLY A 104 -7.95 -3.72 -18.80
N ARG A 105 -7.42 -4.35 -19.87
CA ARG A 105 -7.07 -5.78 -19.79
C ARG A 105 -5.95 -5.94 -18.76
N ARG A 106 -6.30 -6.15 -17.50
CA ARG A 106 -5.46 -6.76 -16.48
C ARG A 106 -4.69 -7.89 -17.18
N PRO A 107 -3.35 -7.90 -17.20
CA PRO A 107 -2.64 -9.04 -17.76
C PRO A 107 -3.18 -10.27 -17.04
N ARG A 108 -3.71 -11.23 -17.82
CA ARG A 108 -4.11 -12.53 -17.29
C ARG A 108 -2.90 -13.07 -16.53
N ARG A 109 -3.00 -13.12 -15.20
CA ARG A 109 -2.03 -13.79 -14.34
C ARG A 109 -2.04 -15.24 -14.80
N SER A 110 -1.12 -15.61 -15.68
CA SER A 110 -0.95 -16.99 -16.12
C SER A 110 -0.53 -17.79 -14.90
N SER A 111 -1.50 -18.46 -14.29
CA SER A 111 -1.28 -19.57 -13.37
C SER A 111 -0.66 -20.71 -14.19
N HIS A 112 0.64 -20.63 -14.43
CA HIS A 112 1.43 -21.79 -14.85
C HIS A 112 2.39 -22.09 -13.70
N PRO A 113 2.06 -23.02 -12.79
CA PRO A 113 3.09 -23.62 -11.96
C PRO A 113 4.01 -24.40 -12.91
N ALA A 114 5.29 -24.02 -12.95
CA ALA A 114 6.30 -24.83 -13.62
C ALA A 114 6.32 -26.22 -12.96
N PRO A 115 6.21 -27.33 -13.71
CA PRO A 115 6.48 -28.64 -13.14
C PRO A 115 7.97 -28.71 -12.83
N VAL A 116 8.29 -28.92 -11.55
CA VAL A 116 9.60 -29.37 -11.12
C VAL A 116 9.69 -30.85 -11.48
N ALA A 117 10.53 -31.17 -12.47
CA ALA A 117 11.06 -32.51 -12.73
C ALA A 117 12.45 -32.36 -13.38
#